data_AF-A0A437AHE0-F1
#
_entry.id   AF-A0A437AHE0-F1
#
_cell.length_a   1.000
_cell.length_b   1.000
_cell.length_c   1.000
_cell.angle_alpha   90.00
_cell.angle_beta   90.00
_cell.angle_gamma   90.00
#
_symmetry.space_group_name_H-M   'P 1'
#
loop_
_entity.id
_entity.type
_entity.pdbx_description
1 polymer ?
#
loop_
_entity_poly.entity_id
_entity_poly.type
_entity_poly.pdbx_seq_one_letter_code
_entity_poly.pdbx_strand_id
1 'polypeptide(L)'
;MQLFSWLNRPKKERILVSISKSEVLNHNTLEDCWVIIDNLVYDITEFTKYHPGNKNIFKEWAGKDVTQVFYKVHPYVNYKEFLKYEQVGYLVN
;
A
#
# COMPACT_ATOMS: atom_id res chain seq x y z
N MET A 1 -14.88 5.97 13.25
CA MET A 1 -13.74 5.04 13.25
C MET A 1 -12.97 5.21 11.95
N GLN A 2 -11.64 5.34 11.98
CA GLN A 2 -10.80 5.62 10.80
C GLN A 2 -11.02 4.64 9.64
N LEU A 3 -11.13 3.34 9.93
CA LEU A 3 -11.43 2.32 8.91
C LEU A 3 -12.81 2.50 8.26
N PHE A 4 -13.82 2.93 9.01
CA PHE A 4 -15.14 3.17 8.43
C PHE A 4 -15.11 4.33 7.43
N SER A 5 -14.34 5.38 7.73
CA SER A 5 -14.09 6.48 6.79
C SER A 5 -13.33 6.00 5.55
N TRP A 6 -12.32 5.12 5.73
CA TRP A 6 -11.60 4.49 4.62
C TRP A 6 -12.55 3.72 3.68
N LEU A 7 -13.42 2.89 4.23
CA LEU A 7 -14.33 2.05 3.45
C LEU A 7 -15.34 2.87 2.64
N ASN A 8 -15.75 4.05 3.14
CA ASN A 8 -16.74 4.91 2.48
C ASN A 8 -16.14 6.01 1.59
N ARG A 9 -14.80 6.08 1.44
CA ARG A 9 -14.16 7.09 0.57
C ARG A 9 -14.49 6.85 -0.92
N PRO A 10 -14.44 7.90 -1.77
CA PRO A 10 -14.48 7.76 -3.22
C PRO A 10 -13.41 6.80 -3.73
N LYS A 11 -13.79 5.89 -4.62
CA LYS A 11 -12.87 4.89 -5.18
C LYS A 11 -12.18 5.46 -6.42
N LYS A 12 -10.87 5.23 -6.53
CA LYS A 12 -10.09 5.64 -7.69
C LYS A 12 -10.16 4.54 -8.74
N GLU A 13 -10.51 4.89 -9.97
CA GLU A 13 -10.23 4.05 -11.13
C GLU A 13 -8.75 4.20 -11.47
N ARG A 14 -8.03 3.09 -11.62
CA ARG A 14 -6.60 3.09 -11.93
C ARG A 14 -6.33 2.17 -13.12
N ILE A 15 -5.47 2.63 -14.02
CA ILE A 15 -4.90 1.81 -15.07
C ILE A 15 -3.69 1.10 -14.46
N LEU A 16 -3.71 -0.23 -14.44
CA LEU A 16 -2.61 -1.03 -13.90
C LEU A 16 -1.49 -1.12 -14.92
N VAL A 17 -0.27 -0.81 -14.50
CA VAL A 17 0.92 -0.82 -15.37
C VAL A 17 2.05 -1.68 -14.78
N SER A 18 3.04 -1.99 -15.60
CA SER A 18 4.27 -2.62 -15.14
C SER A 18 5.15 -1.60 -14.43
N ILE A 19 5.61 -1.91 -13.22
CA ILE A 19 6.36 -0.99 -12.36
C ILE A 19 7.68 -1.66 -11.97
N SER A 20 8.80 -0.94 -12.11
CA SER A 20 10.11 -1.43 -11.68
C SER A 20 10.31 -1.25 -10.18
N LYS A 21 11.21 -2.02 -9.58
CA LYS A 21 11.58 -1.82 -8.17
C LYS A 21 12.17 -0.44 -7.91
N SER A 22 12.94 0.09 -8.87
CA SER A 22 13.53 1.44 -8.77
C SER A 22 12.48 2.53 -8.72
N GLU A 23 11.37 2.37 -9.44
CA GLU A 23 10.26 3.32 -9.36
C GLU A 23 9.62 3.31 -7.97
N VAL A 24 9.35 2.12 -7.41
CA VAL A 24 8.78 2.01 -6.06
C VAL A 24 9.65 2.70 -5.00
N LEU A 25 10.98 2.64 -5.13
CA LEU A 25 11.91 3.29 -4.20
C LEU A 25 11.78 4.83 -4.13
N ASN A 26 11.23 5.45 -5.18
CA ASN A 26 11.01 6.90 -5.21
C ASN A 26 9.83 7.34 -4.31
N HIS A 27 8.88 6.45 -4.05
CA HIS A 27 7.67 6.70 -3.27
C HIS A 27 7.83 6.26 -1.81
N ASN A 28 8.72 6.95 -1.10
CA ASN A 28 9.27 6.53 0.20
C ASN A 28 8.95 7.46 1.38
N THR A 29 7.93 8.31 1.26
CA THR A 29 7.52 9.26 2.32
C THR A 29 6.09 8.99 2.78
N LEU A 30 5.58 9.71 3.79
CA LEU A 30 4.17 9.56 4.20
C LEU A 30 3.21 10.27 3.24
N GLU A 31 3.70 11.32 2.59
CA GLU A 31 3.00 12.15 1.61
C GLU A 31 3.06 11.55 0.20
N ASP A 32 3.93 10.54 -0.01
CA ASP A 32 4.06 9.75 -1.22
C ASP A 32 4.61 8.35 -0.86
N CYS A 33 3.71 7.40 -0.62
CA CYS A 33 4.01 6.11 0.01
C CYS A 33 3.53 4.95 -0.86
N TRP A 34 4.46 4.27 -1.53
CA TRP A 34 4.15 3.01 -2.21
C TRP A 34 4.78 1.83 -1.49
N VAL A 35 4.13 0.66 -1.61
CA VAL A 35 4.63 -0.61 -1.10
C VAL A 35 4.38 -1.73 -2.08
N ILE A 36 5.22 -2.77 -2.01
CA ILE A 36 5.00 -4.04 -2.72
C ILE A 36 4.45 -5.07 -1.74
N ILE A 37 3.37 -5.76 -2.13
CA ILE A 37 2.85 -6.97 -1.46
C ILE A 37 2.58 -8.02 -2.52
N ASP A 38 3.22 -9.19 -2.43
CA ASP A 38 3.11 -10.30 -3.40
C ASP A 38 3.28 -9.86 -4.86
N ASN A 39 4.32 -9.08 -5.16
CA ASN A 39 4.59 -8.48 -6.48
C ASN A 39 3.50 -7.54 -7.02
N LEU A 40 2.55 -7.12 -6.19
CA LEU A 40 1.59 -6.07 -6.53
C LEU A 40 2.05 -4.76 -5.90
N VAL A 41 1.96 -3.67 -6.66
CA VAL A 41 2.38 -2.34 -6.20
C VAL A 41 1.15 -1.53 -5.81
N TYR A 42 1.16 -0.99 -4.60
CA TYR A 42 0.07 -0.20 -4.03
C TYR A 42 0.55 1.19 -3.64
N ASP A 43 -0.20 2.21 -4.06
CA ASP A 43 -0.09 3.58 -3.55
C ASP A 43 -0.96 3.72 -2.29
N ILE A 44 -0.33 3.55 -1.12
CA ILE A 44 -1.02 3.57 0.16
C ILE A 44 -0.94 4.94 0.84
N THR A 45 -0.54 6.00 0.13
CA THR A 45 -0.35 7.36 0.65
C THR A 45 -1.54 7.82 1.50
N GLU A 46 -2.75 7.75 0.95
CA GLU A 46 -3.96 8.13 1.68
C GLU A 46 -4.29 7.14 2.81
N PHE A 47 -4.03 5.85 2.60
CA PHE A 47 -4.30 4.81 3.60
C PHE A 47 -3.48 4.97 4.88
N THR A 48 -2.28 5.57 4.80
CA THR A 48 -1.41 5.79 5.98
C THR A 48 -2.13 6.54 7.11
N LYS A 49 -3.12 7.38 6.79
CA LYS A 49 -3.94 8.16 7.73
C LYS A 49 -5.03 7.35 8.44
N TYR A 50 -5.39 6.18 7.88
CA TYR A 50 -6.51 5.34 8.32
C TYR A 50 -6.08 3.97 8.84
N HIS A 51 -4.80 3.62 8.70
CA HIS A 51 -4.25 2.37 9.19
C HIS A 51 -4.46 2.27 10.72
N PRO A 52 -5.06 1.18 11.24
CA PRO A 52 -5.31 1.01 12.67
C PRO A 52 -4.04 0.95 13.53
N GLY A 53 -2.93 0.49 12.93
CA GLY A 53 -1.63 0.44 13.58
C GLY A 53 -0.93 1.80 13.63
N ASN A 54 0.25 1.83 14.25
CA ASN A 54 1.04 3.06 14.35
C ASN A 54 1.49 3.54 12.95
N LYS A 55 1.02 4.71 12.51
CA LYS A 55 1.38 5.31 11.21
C LYS A 55 2.87 5.55 11.00
N ASN A 56 3.66 5.69 12.08
CA ASN A 56 5.10 5.89 11.95
C ASN A 56 5.82 4.66 11.39
N ILE A 57 5.18 3.48 11.38
CA ILE A 57 5.73 2.28 10.76
C ILE A 57 6.00 2.52 9.27
N PHE A 58 5.20 3.33 8.59
CA PHE A 58 5.38 3.60 7.16
C PHE A 58 6.66 4.38 6.86
N LYS A 59 7.22 5.14 7.82
CA LYS A 59 8.54 5.78 7.63
C LYS A 59 9.67 4.77 7.42
N GLU A 60 9.50 3.56 7.95
CA GLU A 60 10.47 2.48 7.79
C GLU A 60 10.23 1.67 6.51
N TRP A 61 8.97 1.56 6.07
CA TRP A 61 8.55 0.58 5.05
C TRP A 61 8.10 1.19 3.72
N ALA A 62 7.94 2.51 3.62
CA ALA A 62 7.64 3.18 2.36
C ALA A 62 8.75 2.91 1.32
N GLY A 63 8.33 2.68 0.09
CA GLY A 63 9.19 2.35 -1.05
C GLY A 63 9.75 0.92 -1.02
N LYS A 64 9.22 0.00 -0.19
CA LYS A 64 9.77 -1.35 0.00
C LYS A 64 8.77 -2.46 -0.30
N ASP A 65 9.32 -3.66 -0.46
CA ASP A 65 8.55 -4.90 -0.36
C ASP A 65 8.27 -5.22 1.11
N VAL A 66 6.98 -5.21 1.44
CA VAL A 66 6.48 -5.42 2.81
C VAL A 66 5.80 -6.77 2.95
N THR A 67 5.88 -7.66 1.96
CA THR A 67 5.17 -8.94 1.92
C THR A 67 5.38 -9.76 3.20
N GLN A 68 6.65 -9.98 3.59
CA GLN A 68 6.97 -10.80 4.76
C GLN A 68 6.48 -10.18 6.08
N VAL A 69 6.70 -8.86 6.26
CA VAL A 69 6.26 -8.18 7.49
C VAL A 69 4.74 -8.04 7.54
N PHE A 70 4.08 -7.86 6.39
CA PHE A 70 2.63 -7.83 6.29
C PHE A 70 2.04 -9.15 6.78
N TYR A 71 2.47 -10.30 6.28
CA TYR A 71 1.95 -11.60 6.72
C TYR A 71 2.23 -11.90 8.18
N LYS A 72 3.35 -11.42 8.73
CA LYS A 72 3.66 -11.57 10.15
C LYS A 72 2.70 -10.79 11.06
N VAL A 73 2.30 -9.58 10.65
CA VAL A 73 1.49 -8.67 11.48
C VAL A 73 -0.02 -8.78 11.17
N HIS A 74 -0.37 -9.10 9.93
CA HIS A 74 -1.74 -9.13 9.42
C HIS A 74 -2.10 -10.49 8.78
N PRO A 75 -1.90 -11.62 9.47
CA PRO A 75 -2.04 -12.96 8.87
C PRO A 75 -3.44 -13.28 8.33
N TYR A 76 -4.46 -12.57 8.78
CA TYR A 76 -5.87 -12.80 8.41
C TYR A 76 -6.49 -11.66 7.59
N VAL A 77 -5.72 -10.63 7.24
CA VAL A 77 -6.24 -9.47 6.50
C VAL A 77 -6.15 -9.73 5.01
N ASN A 78 -7.30 -9.65 4.33
CA ASN A 78 -7.35 -9.68 2.88
C ASN A 78 -7.00 -8.30 2.30
N TYR A 79 -5.71 -8.00 2.17
CA TYR A 79 -5.24 -6.72 1.64
C TYR A 79 -5.72 -6.47 0.20
N LYS A 80 -5.94 -7.51 -0.61
CA LYS A 80 -6.41 -7.37 -1.99
C LYS A 80 -7.79 -6.71 -2.04
N GLU A 81 -8.68 -7.05 -1.12
CA GLU A 81 -9.97 -6.37 -1.01
C GLU A 81 -9.84 -4.97 -0.38
N PHE A 82 -9.05 -4.84 0.69
CA PHE A 82 -8.90 -3.56 1.40
C PHE A 82 -8.20 -2.46 0.59
N LEU A 83 -7.23 -2.83 -0.24
CA LEU A 83 -6.38 -1.96 -1.04
C LEU A 83 -6.66 -2.07 -2.55
N LYS A 84 -7.76 -2.72 -2.95
CA LYS A 84 -8.13 -2.93 -4.36
C LYS A 84 -7.98 -1.68 -5.23
N TYR A 85 -8.44 -0.55 -4.74
CA TYR A 85 -8.45 0.74 -5.46
C TYR A 85 -7.14 1.53 -5.34
N GLU A 86 -6.20 1.02 -4.56
CA GLU A 86 -4.86 1.59 -4.38
C GLU A 86 -3.79 0.87 -5.20
N GLN A 87 -4.14 -0.26 -5.83
CA GLN A 87 -3.21 -0.93 -6.72
C GLN A 87 -2.91 -0.04 -7.93
N VAL A 88 -1.62 0.22 -8.15
CA VAL A 88 -1.12 1.02 -9.29
C VAL A 88 -0.49 0.14 -10.36
N GLY A 89 -0.12 -1.09 -10.03
CA GLY A 89 0.48 -1.98 -11.01
C GLY A 89 0.98 -3.30 -10.48
N TYR A 90 1.84 -3.90 -11.29
CA TYR A 90 2.51 -5.17 -11.04
C TYR A 90 4.02 -4.93 -11.08
N LEU A 91 4.74 -5.48 -10.11
CA LEU A 91 6.18 -5.42 -10.08
C LEU A 91 6.76 -6.24 -11.24
N VAL A 92 7.63 -5.62 -12.02
CA VAL A 92 8.45 -6.28 -13.04
C VAL A 92 9.92 -6.12 -12.68
N ASN A 93 10.71 -7.16 -12.94
CA ASN A 93 12.15 -7.15 -12.74
C ASN A 93 12.87 -6.32 -13.81
#